data_AF-A0A8F4FM54-F1
#
_entry.id   AF-A0A8F4FM54-F1
#
_cell.length_a   1.000
_cell.length_b   1.000
_cell.length_c   1.000
_cell.angle_alpha   90.00
_cell.angle_beta   90.00
_cell.angle_gamma   90.00
#
_symmetry.space_group_name_H-M   'P 1'
#
loop_
_entity.id
_entity.type
_entity.pdbx_description
1 polymer ?
#
loop_
_entity_poly.entity_id
_entity_poly.type
_entity_poly.pdbx_seq_one_letter_code
_entity_poly.pdbx_strand_id
1 'polypeptide(L)'
;MDDPQPYSTAAAREAAAHDQLAEWVGRFLSSPGSDNAPLAKLLSDPPLAWLGPVLLPLDQLNRLAGPPGHPVVEEVDDDYWRDDVEELAQAVDGGHEPAPVVVTHQGDHLKLEDGNHRVEALRRAGETEAWAVIGFEGPEERDAFIARSEATAAPEG
;
A
#
# COMPACT_ATOMS: atom_id res chain seq x y z
N MET A 1 24.36 8.27 8.76
CA MET A 1 24.04 8.16 7.33
C MET A 1 23.04 7.04 7.28
N ASP A 2 21.76 7.37 7.19
CA ASP A 2 20.73 6.38 6.90
C ASP A 2 20.99 5.90 5.47
N ASP A 3 21.33 4.61 5.35
CA ASP A 3 21.35 3.95 4.04
C ASP A 3 19.98 4.23 3.40
N PRO A 4 19.90 4.69 2.13
CA PRO A 4 18.62 4.94 1.51
C PRO A 4 17.88 3.60 1.48
N GLN A 5 16.89 3.45 2.35
CA GLN A 5 16.12 2.22 2.41
C GLN A 5 15.47 2.05 1.03
N PRO A 6 15.83 1.00 0.28
CA PRO A 6 15.41 0.85 -1.12
C PRO A 6 13.89 0.73 -1.24
N TYR A 7 13.22 0.46 -0.13
CA TYR A 7 11.80 0.23 0.00
C TYR A 7 11.13 1.24 0.95
N SER A 8 11.41 2.53 0.75
CA SER A 8 10.78 3.64 1.49
C SER A 8 9.82 4.42 0.60
N THR A 9 8.96 5.25 1.21
CA THR A 9 8.11 6.20 0.47
C THR A 9 8.95 7.11 -0.43
N ALA A 10 10.12 7.55 0.04
CA ALA A 10 11.05 8.37 -0.74
C ALA A 10 11.56 7.63 -1.99
N ALA A 11 11.96 6.36 -1.85
CA ALA A 11 12.40 5.54 -2.98
C ALA A 11 11.25 5.27 -3.97
N ALA A 12 10.03 5.04 -3.48
CA ALA A 12 8.86 4.88 -4.34
C ALA A 12 8.54 6.17 -5.13
N ARG A 13 8.67 7.36 -4.50
CA ARG A 13 8.51 8.65 -5.19
C ARG A 13 9.55 8.85 -6.27
N GLU A 14 10.81 8.53 -6.00
CA GLU A 14 11.88 8.60 -6.99
C GLU A 14 11.60 7.67 -8.17
N ALA A 15 11.23 6.41 -7.90
CA ALA A 15 10.85 5.47 -8.93
C ALA A 15 9.66 5.96 -9.79
N ALA A 16 8.65 6.58 -9.17
CA ALA A 16 7.53 7.17 -9.89
C ALA A 16 7.94 8.33 -10.80
N ALA A 17 8.85 9.20 -10.35
CA ALA A 17 9.38 10.32 -11.14
C ALA A 17 10.20 9.87 -12.36
N HIS A 18 10.67 8.63 -12.36
CA HIS A 18 11.46 8.02 -13.43
C HIS A 18 10.70 6.99 -14.27
N ASP A 19 9.38 6.86 -14.13
CA ASP A 19 8.56 5.83 -14.78
C ASP A 19 9.01 4.39 -14.45
N GLN A 20 9.62 4.20 -13.28
CA GLN A 20 10.18 2.92 -12.80
C GLN A 20 9.36 2.30 -11.66
N LEU A 21 8.15 2.80 -11.41
CA LEU A 21 7.33 2.34 -10.28
C LEU A 21 6.94 0.86 -10.37
N ALA A 22 6.70 0.35 -11.58
CA ALA A 22 6.42 -1.07 -11.80
C ALA A 22 7.60 -1.97 -11.36
N GLU A 23 8.82 -1.57 -11.71
CA GLU A 23 10.04 -2.29 -11.32
C GLU A 23 10.27 -2.22 -9.80
N TRP A 24 10.03 -1.04 -9.21
CA TRP A 24 10.12 -0.84 -7.77
C TRP A 24 9.12 -1.75 -7.02
N VAL A 25 7.85 -1.81 -7.45
CA VAL A 25 6.84 -2.69 -6.84
C VAL A 25 7.25 -4.17 -6.94
N GLY A 26 7.70 -4.62 -8.10
CA GLY A 26 8.14 -6.01 -8.28
C GLY A 26 9.31 -6.39 -7.36
N ARG A 27 10.30 -5.49 -7.21
CA ARG A 27 11.44 -5.68 -6.30
C ARG A 27 11.01 -5.62 -4.83
N PHE A 28 10.14 -4.69 -4.48
CA PHE A 28 9.60 -4.54 -3.13
C PHE A 28 8.86 -5.80 -2.67
N LEU A 29 7.94 -6.29 -3.49
CA LEU A 29 7.17 -7.51 -3.21
C LEU A 29 8.07 -8.75 -3.13
N SER A 30 9.17 -8.79 -3.87
CA SER A 30 10.14 -9.90 -3.81
C SER A 30 11.20 -9.72 -2.71
N SER A 31 11.14 -8.63 -1.95
CA SER A 31 12.11 -8.34 -0.89
C SER A 31 11.77 -9.11 0.38
N PRO A 32 12.75 -9.34 1.28
CA PRO A 32 12.50 -9.98 2.58
C PRO A 32 11.47 -9.26 3.47
N GLY A 33 11.20 -7.97 3.23
CA GLY A 33 10.24 -7.19 4.01
C GLY A 33 8.77 -7.35 3.58
N SER A 34 8.52 -7.93 2.41
CA SER A 34 7.16 -8.24 1.92
C SER A 34 6.99 -9.74 1.69
N ASP A 35 8.03 -10.42 1.21
CA ASP A 35 8.10 -11.87 0.93
C ASP A 35 6.95 -12.40 0.04
N ASN A 36 6.45 -11.55 -0.86
CA ASN A 36 5.33 -11.77 -1.75
C ASN A 36 5.75 -11.88 -3.22
N ALA A 37 6.83 -12.61 -3.50
CA ALA A 37 7.31 -12.87 -4.86
C ALA A 37 6.24 -13.46 -5.82
N PRO A 38 5.32 -14.35 -5.38
CA PRO A 38 4.20 -14.79 -6.23
C PRO A 38 3.27 -13.65 -6.65
N LEU A 39 2.97 -12.71 -5.73
CA LEU A 39 2.17 -11.53 -6.03
C LEU A 39 2.92 -10.58 -6.98
N ALA A 40 4.23 -10.41 -6.80
CA ALA A 40 5.07 -9.65 -7.72
C ALA A 40 4.92 -10.13 -9.16
N LYS A 41 4.88 -11.46 -9.35
CA LYS A 41 4.67 -12.07 -10.66
C LYS A 41 3.26 -11.84 -11.19
N LEU A 42 2.23 -12.01 -10.35
CA LEU A 42 0.82 -11.79 -10.72
C LEU A 42 0.57 -10.34 -11.18
N LEU A 43 1.19 -9.37 -10.54
CA LEU A 43 1.02 -7.94 -10.87
C LEU A 43 1.92 -7.47 -12.02
N SER A 44 2.78 -8.34 -12.53
CA SER A 44 3.67 -8.06 -13.68
C SER A 44 3.09 -8.51 -15.03
N ASP A 45 2.06 -9.36 -15.03
CA ASP A 45 1.45 -9.89 -16.24
C ASP A 45 -0.07 -10.14 -16.05
N PRO A 46 -0.95 -9.37 -16.71
CA PRO A 46 -0.63 -8.26 -17.61
C PRO A 46 -0.03 -7.04 -16.88
N PRO A 47 0.74 -6.19 -17.56
CA PRO A 47 1.34 -5.00 -16.94
C PRO A 47 0.27 -4.00 -16.50
N LEU A 48 0.37 -3.54 -15.25
CA LEU A 48 -0.51 -2.51 -14.68
C LEU A 48 0.03 -1.10 -14.91
N ALA A 49 -0.88 -0.13 -15.00
CA ALA A 49 -0.54 1.28 -14.90
C ALA A 49 -0.43 1.65 -13.41
N TRP A 50 0.74 2.11 -12.98
CA TRP A 50 0.98 2.43 -11.57
C TRP A 50 0.83 3.92 -11.27
N LEU A 51 0.34 4.22 -10.07
CA LEU A 51 0.25 5.56 -9.47
C LEU A 51 0.80 5.50 -8.06
N GLY A 52 1.63 6.47 -7.68
CA GLY A 52 1.99 6.65 -6.29
C GLY A 52 3.46 7.03 -6.06
N PRO A 53 3.90 7.01 -4.80
CA PRO A 53 3.07 6.80 -3.62
C PRO A 53 2.10 7.98 -3.41
N VAL A 54 0.84 7.66 -3.10
CA VAL A 54 -0.22 8.61 -2.72
C VAL A 54 -0.68 8.31 -1.30
N LEU A 55 -1.15 9.33 -0.58
CA LEU A 55 -1.71 9.14 0.75
C LEU A 55 -3.18 8.75 0.63
N LEU A 56 -3.58 7.62 1.21
CA LEU A 56 -4.95 7.11 1.16
C LEU A 56 -5.53 6.94 2.56
N PRO A 57 -6.80 7.28 2.79
CA PRO A 57 -7.50 6.94 4.03
C PRO A 57 -7.60 5.43 4.21
N LEU A 58 -7.28 4.93 5.41
CA LEU A 58 -7.31 3.51 5.71
C LEU A 58 -8.70 2.89 5.50
N ASP A 59 -9.78 3.65 5.73
CA ASP A 59 -11.15 3.18 5.55
C ASP A 59 -11.55 2.98 4.08
N GLN A 60 -10.75 3.45 3.12
CA GLN A 60 -10.97 3.16 1.68
C GLN A 60 -10.29 1.86 1.24
N LEU A 61 -9.41 1.28 2.07
CA LEU A 61 -8.65 0.08 1.73
C LEU A 61 -9.43 -1.18 2.09
N ASN A 62 -9.82 -1.95 1.08
CA ASN A 62 -10.41 -3.27 1.27
C ASN A 62 -9.30 -4.28 1.57
N ARG A 63 -9.18 -4.65 2.85
CA ARG A 63 -8.15 -5.57 3.34
C ARG A 63 -8.41 -6.99 2.90
N LEU A 64 -7.36 -7.68 2.46
CA LEU A 64 -7.42 -9.10 2.14
C LEU A 64 -7.30 -9.98 3.39
N ALA A 65 -6.49 -9.58 4.37
CA ALA A 65 -6.24 -10.39 5.55
C ALA A 65 -6.22 -9.54 6.82
N GLY A 66 -6.65 -10.10 7.94
CA GLY A 66 -6.61 -9.41 9.22
C GLY A 66 -7.14 -10.25 10.39
N PRO A 67 -7.10 -9.69 11.60
CA PRO A 67 -7.52 -10.40 12.80
C PRO A 67 -9.03 -10.67 12.77
N PRO A 68 -9.51 -11.72 13.47
CA PRO A 68 -10.93 -12.08 13.51
C PRO A 68 -11.82 -10.89 13.90
N GLY A 69 -12.94 -10.71 13.19
CA GLY A 69 -13.91 -9.64 13.46
C GLY A 69 -13.67 -8.30 12.73
N HIS A 70 -12.67 -8.22 11.85
CA HIS A 70 -12.48 -7.09 10.94
C HIS A 70 -12.98 -7.40 9.52
N PRO A 71 -13.35 -6.39 8.71
CA PRO A 71 -13.76 -6.62 7.32
C PRO A 71 -12.53 -7.00 6.47
N VAL A 72 -12.18 -8.29 6.48
CA VAL A 72 -11.06 -8.89 5.74
C VAL A 72 -11.55 -10.12 4.96
N VAL A 73 -10.85 -10.48 3.88
CA VAL A 73 -11.19 -11.65 3.03
C VAL A 73 -10.71 -12.97 3.67
N GLU A 74 -9.64 -12.95 4.47
CA GLU A 74 -9.04 -14.09 5.15
C GLU A 74 -8.70 -13.74 6.61
N GLU A 75 -9.17 -14.56 7.55
CA GLU A 75 -8.84 -14.43 8.98
C GLU A 75 -7.53 -15.18 9.27
N VAL A 76 -6.56 -14.49 9.88
CA VAL A 76 -5.25 -15.06 10.24
C VAL A 76 -5.14 -15.24 11.76
N ASP A 77 -4.43 -16.28 12.21
CA ASP A 77 -4.22 -16.59 13.63
C ASP A 77 -3.54 -15.42 14.38
N ASP A 78 -4.19 -14.98 15.46
CA ASP A 78 -3.92 -13.70 16.14
C ASP A 78 -2.54 -13.65 16.83
N ASP A 79 -2.00 -14.80 17.26
CA ASP A 79 -0.74 -14.85 18.03
C ASP A 79 0.49 -14.54 17.17
N TYR A 80 0.59 -15.09 15.94
CA TYR A 80 1.70 -14.77 15.03
C TYR A 80 1.53 -13.38 14.38
N TRP A 81 0.29 -12.95 14.20
CA TRP A 81 -0.05 -11.63 13.63
C TRP A 81 0.22 -10.48 14.61
N ARG A 82 0.13 -10.72 15.93
CA ARG A 82 0.25 -9.68 16.95
C ARG A 82 1.66 -9.17 17.14
N ASP A 83 2.67 -10.04 17.19
CA ASP A 83 4.04 -9.63 17.50
C ASP A 83 4.60 -8.67 16.42
N ASP A 84 4.43 -8.99 15.13
CA ASP A 84 4.85 -8.12 14.01
C ASP A 84 4.08 -6.79 13.97
N VAL A 85 2.79 -6.80 14.32
CA VAL A 85 1.97 -5.59 14.35
C VAL A 85 2.32 -4.68 15.53
N GLU A 86 2.59 -5.25 16.72
CA GLU A 86 2.97 -4.47 17.90
C GLU A 86 4.35 -3.84 17.75
N GLU A 87 5.35 -4.56 17.22
CA GLU A 87 6.67 -4.01 16.94
C GLU A 87 6.58 -2.85 15.94
N LEU A 88 5.81 -3.04 14.86
CA LEU A 88 5.64 -2.01 13.85
C LEU A 88 4.85 -0.81 14.38
N ALA A 89 3.81 -1.02 15.18
CA ALA A 89 3.04 0.07 15.77
C ALA A 89 3.90 0.92 16.72
N GLN A 90 4.78 0.29 17.50
CA GLN A 90 5.74 0.99 18.36
C GLN A 90 6.77 1.77 17.52
N ALA A 91 7.23 1.21 16.41
CA ALA A 91 8.13 1.92 15.50
C ALA A 91 7.44 3.17 14.92
N VAL A 92 6.19 3.04 14.47
CA VAL A 92 5.38 4.15 13.95
C VAL A 92 5.18 5.25 14.99
N ASP A 93 4.81 4.88 16.22
CA ASP A 93 4.68 5.84 17.34
C ASP A 93 6.02 6.54 17.65
N GLY A 94 7.14 5.84 17.42
CA GLY A 94 8.51 6.37 17.49
C GLY A 94 8.90 7.29 16.31
N GLY A 95 8.00 7.55 15.36
CA GLY A 95 8.22 8.39 14.18
C GLY A 95 8.76 7.66 12.95
N HIS A 96 8.71 6.33 12.93
CA HIS A 96 9.07 5.55 11.74
C HIS A 96 7.95 5.64 10.69
N GLU A 97 8.28 6.07 9.48
CA GLU A 97 7.36 6.01 8.35
C GLU A 97 7.48 4.62 7.69
N PRO A 98 6.41 3.79 7.70
CA PRO A 98 6.46 2.48 7.08
C PRO A 98 6.53 2.59 5.56
N ALA A 99 7.06 1.55 4.91
CA ALA A 99 7.03 1.44 3.46
C ALA A 99 5.58 1.61 2.92
N PRO A 100 5.40 2.10 1.69
CA PRO A 100 4.06 2.28 1.12
C PRO A 100 3.42 0.92 0.80
N VAL A 101 2.12 0.79 1.07
CA VAL A 101 1.33 -0.42 0.82
C VAL A 101 1.07 -0.61 -0.68
N VAL A 102 0.85 -1.85 -1.12
CA VAL A 102 0.53 -2.14 -2.53
C VAL A 102 -0.96 -2.42 -2.66
N VAL A 103 -1.60 -1.66 -3.54
CA VAL A 103 -3.05 -1.67 -3.74
C VAL A 103 -3.33 -1.88 -5.22
N THR A 104 -4.39 -2.62 -5.54
CA THR A 104 -4.95 -2.65 -6.89
C THR A 104 -6.30 -1.96 -6.90
N HIS A 105 -6.57 -1.23 -7.96
CA HIS A 105 -7.90 -0.69 -8.21
C HIS A 105 -8.69 -1.72 -9.02
N GLN A 106 -9.88 -2.08 -8.53
CA GLN A 106 -10.81 -3.00 -9.19
C GLN A 106 -12.22 -2.39 -9.18
N GLY A 107 -12.68 -1.86 -10.31
CA GLY A 107 -13.98 -1.20 -10.40
C GLY A 107 -14.02 0.08 -9.57
N ASP A 108 -14.75 0.09 -8.46
CA ASP A 108 -14.85 1.23 -7.53
C ASP A 108 -14.07 0.99 -6.22
N HIS A 109 -13.31 -0.11 -6.15
CA HIS A 109 -12.74 -0.62 -4.91
C HIS A 109 -11.21 -0.58 -4.96
N LEU A 110 -10.59 -0.14 -3.86
CA LEU A 110 -9.15 -0.23 -3.65
C LEU A 110 -8.86 -1.46 -2.80
N LYS A 111 -8.26 -2.48 -3.42
CA LYS A 111 -7.94 -3.75 -2.79
C LYS A 111 -6.51 -3.75 -2.30
N LEU A 112 -6.31 -3.96 -1.00
CA LEU A 112 -4.99 -4.05 -0.39
C LEU A 112 -4.37 -5.42 -0.70
N GLU A 113 -3.42 -5.44 -1.64
CA GLU A 113 -2.73 -6.68 -2.05
C GLU A 113 -1.59 -7.03 -1.09
N ASP A 114 -0.84 -6.02 -0.62
CA ASP A 114 0.27 -6.19 0.32
C ASP A 114 0.32 -5.05 1.34
N GLY A 115 0.69 -5.39 2.58
CA GLY A 115 0.80 -4.43 3.69
C GLY A 115 -0.35 -4.47 4.69
N ASN A 116 -1.09 -5.57 4.81
CA ASN A 116 -2.15 -5.73 5.81
C ASN A 116 -1.64 -5.50 7.27
N HIS A 117 -0.46 -6.03 7.63
CA HIS A 117 0.18 -5.74 8.93
C HIS A 117 0.47 -4.25 9.11
N ARG A 118 0.94 -3.58 8.06
CA ARG A 118 1.26 -2.14 8.09
C ARG A 118 0.02 -1.29 8.31
N VAL A 119 -1.07 -1.60 7.62
CA VAL A 119 -2.37 -0.93 7.83
C VAL A 119 -2.90 -1.17 9.24
N GLU A 120 -2.77 -2.38 9.76
CA GLU A 120 -3.21 -2.68 11.13
C GLU A 120 -2.35 -1.97 12.18
N ALA A 121 -1.03 -1.92 12.00
CA ALA A 121 -0.12 -1.19 12.88
C ALA A 121 -0.40 0.32 12.88
N LEU A 122 -0.58 0.92 11.71
CA LEU A 122 -0.97 2.33 11.56
C LEU A 122 -2.29 2.60 12.30
N ARG A 123 -3.30 1.74 12.11
CA ARG A 123 -4.60 1.88 12.79
C ARG A 123 -4.48 1.81 14.31
N ARG A 124 -3.63 0.91 14.84
CA ARG A 124 -3.39 0.79 16.29
C ARG A 124 -2.59 1.97 16.85
N ALA A 125 -1.69 2.55 16.06
CA ALA A 125 -1.00 3.79 16.38
C ALA A 125 -1.91 5.03 16.33
N GLY A 126 -3.15 4.90 15.84
CA GLY A 126 -4.12 5.99 15.72
C GLY A 126 -4.03 6.77 14.42
N GLU A 127 -3.23 6.30 13.46
CA GLU A 127 -3.15 6.88 12.12
C GLU A 127 -4.39 6.55 11.30
N THR A 128 -4.83 7.50 10.48
CA THR A 128 -6.01 7.36 9.61
C THR A 128 -5.66 7.18 8.15
N GLU A 129 -4.39 7.27 7.79
CA GLU A 129 -3.91 7.26 6.41
C GLU A 129 -2.67 6.39 6.25
N ALA A 130 -2.45 5.90 5.03
CA ALA A 130 -1.23 5.18 4.64
C ALA A 130 -0.73 5.65 3.29
N TRP A 131 0.60 5.68 3.11
CA TRP A 131 1.18 5.78 1.78
C TRP A 131 0.91 4.50 1.00
N ALA A 132 0.42 4.63 -0.22
CA ALA A 132 0.04 3.52 -1.07
C ALA A 132 0.52 3.71 -2.51
N VAL A 133 0.86 2.60 -3.15
CA VAL A 133 1.09 2.52 -4.59
C VAL A 133 -0.07 1.73 -5.21
N ILE A 134 -0.76 2.34 -6.16
CA ILE A 134 -1.99 1.81 -6.76
C ILE A 134 -1.70 1.32 -8.17
N GLY A 135 -2.01 0.05 -8.44
CA GLY A 135 -1.99 -0.54 -9.77
C GLY A 135 -3.38 -0.54 -10.40
N PHE A 136 -3.46 -0.12 -11.67
CA PHE A 136 -4.68 -0.08 -12.48
C PHE A 136 -4.55 -0.99 -13.69
N GLU A 137 -5.65 -1.58 -14.16
CA GLU A 137 -5.66 -2.44 -15.36
C GLU A 137 -5.20 -1.69 -16.62
N GLY A 138 -5.35 -0.36 -16.65
CA GLY A 138 -4.85 0.48 -17.71
C GLY A 138 -4.69 1.95 -17.32
N PRO A 139 -4.00 2.74 -18.15
CA PRO A 139 -3.76 4.16 -17.89
C PRO A 139 -5.07 4.97 -17.89
N GLU A 140 -6.07 4.58 -18.68
CA GLU A 140 -7.38 5.27 -18.70
C GLU A 140 -8.08 5.23 -17.34
N GLU A 141 -7.99 4.09 -16.64
CA GLU A 141 -8.60 3.91 -15.32
C GLU A 141 -7.84 4.70 -14.25
N ARG A 142 -6.51 4.70 -14.33
CA ARG A 142 -5.64 5.54 -13.49
C ARG A 142 -5.98 7.02 -13.67
N ASP A 143 -6.06 7.49 -14.91
CA ASP A 143 -6.30 8.89 -15.22
C ASP A 143 -7.71 9.32 -14.79
N ALA A 144 -8.71 8.45 -14.94
CA ALA A 144 -10.05 8.66 -14.41
C ALA A 144 -10.08 8.73 -12.88
N PHE A 145 -9.30 7.88 -12.20
CA PHE A 145 -9.16 7.91 -10.73
C PHE A 145 -8.55 9.23 -10.25
N ILE A 146 -7.49 9.70 -10.91
CA ILE A 146 -6.85 11.00 -10.60
C ILE A 146 -7.88 12.12 -10.76
N ALA A 147 -8.57 12.19 -11.90
CA ALA A 147 -9.54 13.24 -12.18
C ALA A 147 -10.71 13.26 -11.15
N ARG A 148 -11.22 12.09 -10.74
CA ARG A 148 -12.25 11.99 -9.69
C ARG A 148 -11.74 12.45 -8.33
N SER A 149 -10.50 12.12 -8.00
CA SER A 149 -9.87 12.50 -6.73
C SER A 149 -9.66 14.01 -6.66
N GLU A 150 -9.20 14.63 -7.74
CA GLU A 150 -9.06 16.08 -7.85
C GLU A 150 -10.42 16.80 -7.76
N ALA A 151 -11.46 16.26 -8.40
CA ALA A 151 -12.81 16.81 -8.34
C ALA A 151 -13.42 16.73 -6.92
N THR A 152 -13.10 15.69 -6.16
CA THR A 152 -13.55 15.52 -4.76
C THR A 152 -12.77 16.41 -3.79
N ALA A 153 -11.49 16.68 -4.09
CA ALA A 153 -10.62 17.54 -3.29
C ALA A 153 -10.86 19.04 -3.51
N ALA A 154 -11.53 19.44 -4.60
CA ALA A 154 -11.98 20.81 -4.80
C ALA A 154 -13.29 21.02 -4.01
N PRO A 155 -13.29 21.73 -2.86
CA PRO A 155 -14.55 22.07 -2.21
C PRO A 155 -15.35 22.95 -3.16
N GLU A 156 -16.64 22.65 -3.30
CA GLU A 156 -17.60 23.59 -3.88
C GLU A 156 -17.46 24.93 -3.14
N GLY A 157 -17.04 25.96 -3.87
CA GLY A 157 -16.80 27.32 -3.35
C GLY A 157 -18.09 28.08 -3.04
#